data_AF-A0A3A6MET4-F1
#
_entry.id   AF-A0A3A6MET4-F1
#
_cell.length_a   1.000
_cell.length_b   1.000
_cell.length_c   1.000
_cell.angle_alpha   90.00
_cell.angle_beta   90.00
_cell.angle_gamma   90.00
#
_symmetry.space_group_name_H-M   'P 1'
#
loop_
_entity.id
_entity.type
_entity.pdbx_description
1 polymer ?
#
loop_
_entity_poly.entity_id
_entity_poly.type
_entity_poly.pdbx_seq_one_letter_code
_entity_poly.pdbx_strand_id
1 'polypeptide(L)'
;MKKCLFSMLLLCCAHIFCVRAQHVITFDTLFQRAMNQIHAYPQEKIHLHIDRGVFVPGDTVWVKAYLVHATFHTRMEISRYVLVELINPLDSLISRVKLRVNGEHSFNGYIPLPFQLPDGRYTLRAYTSYMMEEGEEFFFNAKFQ
;
A
#
# COMPACT_ATOMS: atom_id res chain seq x y z
N MET A 1 6.10 41.44 -52.88
CA MET A 1 7.07 40.38 -52.47
C MET A 1 7.20 40.24 -50.95
N LYS A 2 7.52 41.32 -50.20
CA LYS A 2 7.70 41.25 -48.72
C LYS A 2 6.46 40.75 -47.93
N LYS A 3 5.24 41.11 -48.35
CA LYS A 3 3.98 40.67 -47.73
C LYS A 3 3.67 39.18 -47.94
N CYS A 4 3.96 38.62 -49.13
CA CYS A 4 3.84 37.18 -49.38
C CYS A 4 4.87 36.38 -48.58
N LEU A 5 6.11 36.87 -48.47
CA LEU A 5 7.16 36.20 -47.71
C LEU A 5 6.80 36.11 -46.21
N PHE A 6 6.25 37.18 -45.63
CA PHE A 6 5.79 37.19 -44.24
C PHE A 6 4.58 36.27 -43.99
N SER A 7 3.63 36.25 -44.93
CA SER A 7 2.48 35.32 -44.87
C SER A 7 2.93 33.86 -44.96
N MET A 8 3.92 33.55 -45.80
CA MET A 8 4.46 32.20 -45.95
C MET A 8 5.26 31.75 -44.70
N LEU A 9 5.98 32.67 -44.06
CA LEU A 9 6.67 32.42 -42.79
C LEU A 9 5.68 32.14 -41.64
N LEU A 10 4.58 32.90 -41.56
CA LEU A 10 3.51 32.69 -40.57
C LEU A 10 2.82 31.33 -40.74
N LEU A 11 2.53 30.92 -41.97
CA LEU A 11 1.97 29.60 -42.28
C LEU A 11 2.95 28.48 -41.89
N CYS A 12 4.25 28.66 -42.16
CA CYS A 12 5.28 27.68 -41.78
C CYS A 12 5.40 27.54 -40.25
N CYS A 13 5.39 28.65 -39.51
CA CYS A 13 5.39 28.63 -38.05
C CYS A 13 4.13 27.98 -37.46
N ALA A 14 2.95 28.21 -38.06
CA ALA A 14 1.71 27.58 -37.65
C ALA A 14 1.72 26.05 -37.88
N HIS A 15 2.30 25.59 -38.97
CA HIS A 15 2.48 24.15 -39.23
C HIS A 15 3.46 23.49 -38.26
N ILE A 16 4.58 24.15 -37.94
CA ILE A 16 5.55 23.65 -36.95
C ILE A 16 4.91 23.53 -35.55
N PHE A 17 4.04 24.48 -35.17
CA PHE A 17 3.34 24.45 -33.89
C PHE A 17 2.28 23.34 -33.82
N CYS A 18 1.54 23.09 -34.91
CA CYS A 18 0.51 22.06 -34.96
C CYS A 18 1.09 20.63 -34.87
N VAL A 19 2.22 20.35 -35.54
CA VAL A 19 2.89 19.04 -35.50
C VAL A 19 3.38 18.71 -34.08
N ARG A 20 3.81 19.71 -33.30
CA ARG A 20 4.22 19.52 -31.90
C ARG A 20 3.04 19.24 -30.95
N ALA A 21 1.82 19.67 -31.32
CA ALA A 21 0.62 19.46 -30.52
C ALA A 21 0.00 18.07 -30.72
N GLN A 22 0.37 17.36 -31.79
CA GLN A 22 -0.12 16.01 -32.10
C GLN A 22 0.78 14.91 -31.48
N HIS A 23 1.23 15.07 -30.23
CA HIS A 23 1.85 13.96 -29.52
C HIS A 23 0.77 12.91 -29.21
N VAL A 24 0.53 12.01 -30.17
CA VAL A 24 -0.40 10.89 -30.04
C VAL A 24 0.02 10.09 -28.80
N ILE A 25 -0.86 10.05 -27.80
CA ILE A 25 -0.68 9.16 -26.65
C ILE A 25 -0.89 7.75 -27.19
N THR A 26 0.21 7.06 -27.50
CA THR A 26 0.17 5.64 -27.82
C THR A 26 0.06 4.84 -26.52
N PHE A 27 -0.48 3.63 -26.61
CA PHE A 27 -0.55 2.70 -25.48
C PHE A 27 0.82 2.53 -24.79
N ASP A 28 1.89 2.41 -25.58
CA ASP A 28 3.26 2.26 -25.06
C ASP A 28 3.70 3.45 -24.23
N THR A 29 3.39 4.68 -24.67
CA THR A 29 3.73 5.89 -23.91
C THR A 29 2.93 6.01 -22.61
N LEU A 30 1.68 5.57 -22.58
CA LEU A 30 0.86 5.55 -21.37
C LEU A 30 1.36 4.47 -20.39
N PHE A 31 1.61 3.26 -20.89
CA PHE A 31 2.14 2.15 -20.09
C PHE A 31 3.48 2.53 -19.45
N GLN A 32 4.40 3.12 -20.23
CA GLN A 32 5.69 3.56 -19.69
C GLN A 32 5.52 4.62 -18.58
N ARG A 33 4.60 5.58 -18.76
CA ARG A 33 4.31 6.60 -17.73
C ARG A 33 3.73 5.97 -16.47
N ALA A 34 2.80 5.03 -16.60
CA ALA A 34 2.21 4.31 -15.47
C ALA A 34 3.29 3.50 -14.72
N MET A 35 4.15 2.78 -15.43
CA MET A 35 5.25 2.03 -14.83
C MET A 35 6.25 2.96 -14.12
N ASN A 36 6.62 4.08 -14.74
CA ASN A 36 7.50 5.06 -14.12
C ASN A 36 6.88 5.61 -12.82
N GLN A 37 5.57 5.86 -12.80
CA GLN A 37 4.86 6.32 -11.60
C GLN A 37 4.89 5.26 -10.48
N ILE A 38 4.61 3.99 -10.80
CA ILE A 38 4.64 2.89 -9.83
C ILE A 38 6.04 2.70 -9.26
N HIS A 39 7.08 2.85 -10.08
CA HIS A 39 8.47 2.76 -9.61
C HIS A 39 8.93 3.97 -8.81
N ALA A 40 8.43 5.17 -9.11
CA ALA A 40 8.77 6.39 -8.38
C ALA A 40 8.09 6.47 -7.00
N TYR A 41 6.89 5.89 -6.88
CA TYR A 41 6.09 5.88 -5.65
C TYR A 41 5.68 4.44 -5.30
N PRO A 42 6.64 3.62 -4.82
CA PRO A 42 6.36 2.24 -4.46
C PRO A 42 5.45 2.18 -3.24
N GLN A 43 4.34 1.49 -3.37
CA GLN A 43 3.34 1.36 -2.31
C GLN A 43 3.51 0.04 -1.55
N GLU A 44 3.51 0.11 -0.21
CA GLU A 44 3.58 -1.06 0.66
C GLU A 44 2.21 -1.76 0.77
N LYS A 45 2.22 -3.06 0.99
CA LYS A 45 1.02 -3.86 1.33
C LYS A 45 1.39 -4.96 2.32
N ILE A 46 0.54 -5.14 3.33
CA ILE A 46 0.73 -6.19 4.34
C ILE A 46 -0.19 -7.38 4.05
N HIS A 47 0.35 -8.58 4.21
CA HIS A 47 -0.42 -9.80 4.39
C HIS A 47 -0.11 -10.38 5.77
N LEU A 48 -1.14 -10.76 6.53
CA LEU A 48 -0.98 -11.31 7.88
C LEU A 48 -1.61 -12.69 7.97
N HIS A 49 -0.85 -13.63 8.51
CA HIS A 49 -1.31 -14.96 8.88
C HIS A 49 -1.41 -15.08 10.40
N ILE A 50 -2.44 -15.79 10.84
CA ILE A 50 -2.66 -16.19 12.23
C ILE A 50 -2.71 -17.71 12.33
N ASP A 51 -2.42 -18.24 13.52
CA ASP A 51 -2.36 -19.69 13.76
C ASP A 51 -3.74 -20.37 13.80
N ARG A 52 -4.78 -19.67 14.27
CA ARG A 52 -6.15 -20.18 14.35
C ARG A 52 -7.17 -19.11 13.96
N GLY A 53 -8.39 -19.53 13.63
CA GLY A 53 -9.51 -18.61 13.33
C GLY A 53 -10.45 -18.34 14.50
N VAL A 54 -10.34 -19.13 15.58
CA VAL A 54 -11.16 -19.04 16.79
C VAL A 54 -10.25 -19.15 18.01
N PHE A 55 -10.45 -18.25 18.98
CA PHE A 55 -9.67 -18.15 20.22
C PHE A 55 -10.59 -17.98 21.43
N VAL A 56 -10.07 -18.30 22.61
CA VAL A 56 -10.75 -18.05 23.88
C VAL A 56 -10.00 -17.00 24.72
N PRO A 57 -10.67 -16.31 25.66
CA PRO A 57 -9.99 -15.36 26.54
C PRO A 57 -8.80 -16.00 27.27
N GLY A 58 -7.66 -15.31 27.31
CA GLY A 58 -6.40 -15.84 27.84
C GLY A 58 -5.51 -16.56 26.82
N ASP A 59 -6.01 -16.83 25.60
CA ASP A 59 -5.18 -17.38 24.52
C ASP A 59 -4.10 -16.39 24.07
N THR A 60 -3.18 -16.91 23.26
CA THR A 60 -2.21 -16.11 22.52
C THR A 60 -2.42 -16.31 21.03
N VAL A 61 -2.62 -15.20 20.31
CA VAL A 61 -2.69 -15.18 18.85
C VAL A 61 -1.27 -15.10 18.32
N TRP A 62 -0.84 -16.11 17.57
CA TRP A 62 0.47 -16.09 16.92
C TRP A 62 0.34 -15.48 15.53
N VAL A 63 1.19 -14.50 15.22
CA VAL A 63 1.10 -13.73 13.98
C VAL A 63 2.39 -13.82 13.17
N LYS A 64 2.22 -13.96 11.85
CA LYS A 64 3.30 -13.80 10.87
C LYS A 64 2.83 -12.86 9.77
N ALA A 65 3.45 -11.69 9.69
CA ALA A 65 3.15 -10.71 8.63
C ALA A 65 4.26 -10.67 7.57
N TYR A 66 3.84 -10.31 6.36
CA TYR A 66 4.68 -10.17 5.17
C TYR A 66 4.44 -8.78 4.56
N LEU A 67 5.52 -8.11 4.20
CA LEU A 67 5.48 -6.81 3.56
C LEU A 67 5.87 -6.96 2.09
N VAL A 68 4.98 -6.55 1.20
CA VAL A 68 5.13 -6.71 -0.24
C VAL A 68 4.80 -5.41 -0.97
N HIS A 69 5.28 -5.30 -2.22
CA HIS A 69 4.88 -4.26 -3.14
C HIS A 69 3.40 -4.44 -3.50
N ALA A 70 2.57 -3.40 -3.37
CA ALA A 70 1.13 -3.48 -3.62
C ALA A 70 0.76 -3.96 -5.04
N THR A 71 1.48 -3.46 -6.06
CA THR A 71 1.31 -3.87 -7.46
C THR A 71 1.93 -5.25 -7.77
N PHE A 72 3.24 -5.41 -7.55
CA PHE A 72 3.97 -6.59 -8.03
C PHE A 72 3.92 -7.79 -7.08
N HIS A 73 3.45 -7.60 -5.84
CA HIS A 73 3.45 -8.61 -4.77
C HIS A 73 4.84 -9.25 -4.52
N THR A 74 5.89 -8.54 -4.93
CA THR A 74 7.29 -8.87 -4.63
C THR A 74 7.62 -8.38 -3.23
N ARG A 75 8.64 -8.99 -2.60
CA ARG A 75 9.07 -8.57 -1.25
C ARG A 75 9.47 -7.09 -1.25
N MET A 76 9.07 -6.41 -0.18
CA MET A 76 9.39 -5.00 0.04
C MET A 76 9.99 -4.82 1.43
N GLU A 77 11.13 -4.14 1.51
CA GLU A 77 11.95 -4.03 2.73
C GLU A 77 12.15 -2.58 3.20
N ILE A 78 11.23 -1.70 2.84
CA ILE A 78 11.28 -0.28 3.21
C ILE A 78 11.03 -0.14 4.72
N SER A 79 9.86 -0.59 5.19
CA SER A 79 9.55 -0.57 6.63
C SER A 79 10.23 -1.70 7.41
N ARG A 80 10.89 -1.32 8.52
CA ARG A 80 11.56 -2.27 9.44
C ARG A 80 10.65 -2.80 10.55
N TYR A 81 9.46 -2.22 10.70
CA TYR A 81 8.49 -2.59 11.72
C TYR A 81 7.08 -2.65 11.15
N VAL A 82 6.29 -3.60 11.65
CA VAL A 82 4.84 -3.69 11.45
C VAL A 82 4.17 -3.54 12.82
N LEU A 83 3.19 -2.65 12.92
CA LEU A 83 2.33 -2.53 14.08
C LEU A 83 1.14 -3.46 13.85
N VAL A 84 0.79 -4.25 14.86
CA VAL A 84 -0.43 -5.08 14.85
C VAL A 84 -1.28 -4.73 16.06
N GLU A 85 -2.52 -4.39 15.82
CA GLU A 85 -3.50 -3.99 16.81
C GLU A 85 -4.59 -5.03 16.95
N LEU A 86 -5.00 -5.28 18.18
CA LEU A 86 -6.21 -6.00 18.51
C LEU A 86 -7.33 -5.01 18.79
N ILE A 87 -8.41 -5.11 18.03
CA ILE A 87 -9.57 -4.22 18.09
C ILE A 87 -10.80 -5.04 18.46
N ASN A 88 -11.59 -4.52 19.40
CA ASN A 88 -12.79 -5.17 19.89
C ASN A 88 -13.97 -5.04 18.89
N PRO A 89 -15.10 -5.74 19.12
CA PRO A 89 -16.28 -5.66 18.25
C PRO A 89 -16.92 -4.26 18.16
N LEU A 90 -16.60 -3.36 19.09
CA LEU A 90 -17.06 -1.97 19.14
C LEU A 90 -16.03 -0.99 18.54
N ASP A 91 -15.07 -1.50 17.76
CA ASP A 91 -14.01 -0.73 17.09
C ASP A 91 -13.06 0.02 18.04
N SER A 92 -12.93 -0.45 19.28
CA SER A 92 -11.98 0.09 20.25
C SER A 92 -10.71 -0.73 20.32
N LEU A 93 -9.56 -0.04 20.35
CA LEU A 93 -8.24 -0.64 20.53
C LEU A 93 -8.12 -1.31 21.91
N ILE A 94 -7.79 -2.60 21.94
CA ILE A 94 -7.48 -3.35 23.17
C ILE A 94 -5.98 -3.34 23.43
N SER A 95 -5.19 -3.71 22.43
CA SER A 95 -3.74 -3.83 22.56
C SER A 95 -3.04 -3.64 21.23
N ARG A 96 -1.75 -3.34 21.28
CA ARG A 96 -0.90 -3.13 20.11
C ARG A 96 0.47 -3.75 20.36
N VAL A 97 0.99 -4.45 19.37
CA VAL A 97 2.36 -4.98 19.37
C VAL A 97 3.15 -4.42 18.18
N LYS A 98 4.45 -4.24 18.37
CA LYS A 98 5.37 -3.75 17.34
C LYS A 98 6.32 -4.88 16.95
N LEU A 99 6.19 -5.38 15.74
CA LEU A 99 6.95 -6.50 15.21
C LEU A 99 8.13 -5.99 14.40
N ARG A 100 9.33 -6.47 14.69
CA ARG A 100 10.54 -6.16 13.91
C ARG A 100 10.73 -7.22 12.83
N VAL A 101 11.19 -6.81 11.64
CA VAL A 101 11.57 -7.75 10.58
C VAL A 101 12.70 -8.68 11.04
N ASN A 102 12.56 -9.97 10.74
CA ASN A 102 13.55 -11.00 11.03
C ASN A 102 14.46 -11.28 9.81
N GLY A 103 15.41 -12.21 9.95
CA GLY A 103 16.33 -12.59 8.86
C GLY A 103 15.67 -13.28 7.65
N GLU A 104 14.41 -13.70 7.78
CA GLU A 104 13.62 -14.28 6.68
C GLU A 104 12.77 -13.25 5.94
N HIS A 105 12.89 -11.95 6.28
CA HIS A 105 12.07 -10.86 5.76
C HIS A 105 10.57 -11.01 6.11
N SER A 106 10.30 -11.55 7.29
CA SER A 106 8.96 -11.67 7.87
C SER A 106 8.90 -11.01 9.24
N PHE A 107 7.68 -10.70 9.68
CA PHE A 107 7.40 -10.05 10.94
C PHE A 107 6.64 -11.02 11.83
N ASN A 108 7.37 -11.72 12.71
CA ASN A 108 6.80 -12.71 13.60
C ASN A 108 6.52 -12.09 14.96
N GLY A 109 5.43 -12.50 15.59
CA GLY A 109 5.15 -12.13 16.97
C GLY A 109 3.89 -12.80 17.49
N TYR A 110 3.37 -12.23 18.56
CA TYR A 110 2.17 -12.73 19.19
C TYR A 110 1.41 -11.59 19.88
N ILE A 111 0.11 -11.80 20.08
CA ILE A 111 -0.77 -10.90 20.80
C ILE A 111 -1.49 -11.72 21.88
N PRO A 112 -1.19 -11.48 23.17
CA PRO A 112 -1.92 -12.12 24.25
C PRO A 112 -3.32 -11.53 24.35
N LEU A 113 -4.33 -12.40 24.47
CA LEU A 113 -5.72 -12.01 24.69
C LEU A 113 -5.98 -11.84 26.20
N PRO A 114 -6.61 -10.75 26.64
CA PRO A 114 -7.03 -10.62 28.03
C PRO A 114 -7.93 -11.77 28.48
N PHE A 115 -7.86 -12.12 29.77
CA PHE A 115 -8.72 -13.16 30.38
C PHE A 115 -10.21 -12.74 30.45
N GLN A 116 -10.49 -11.45 30.30
CA GLN A 116 -11.83 -10.87 30.32
C GLN A 116 -12.09 -10.23 28.96
N LEU A 117 -12.53 -11.05 28.00
CA LEU A 117 -12.97 -10.61 26.69
C LEU A 117 -14.43 -11.05 26.49
N PRO A 118 -15.34 -10.13 26.15
CA PRO A 118 -16.69 -10.51 25.70
C PRO A 118 -16.62 -11.39 24.45
N ASP A 119 -17.59 -12.28 24.30
CA ASP A 119 -17.76 -13.03 23.04
C ASP A 119 -18.08 -12.05 21.90
N GLY A 120 -17.50 -12.32 20.73
CA GLY A 120 -17.68 -11.46 19.57
C GLY A 120 -16.58 -11.61 18.54
N ARG A 121 -16.68 -10.83 17.47
CA ARG A 121 -15.71 -10.85 16.37
C ARG A 121 -14.69 -9.73 16.55
N TYR A 122 -13.44 -10.12 16.78
CA TYR A 122 -12.32 -9.22 16.93
C TYR A 122 -11.65 -8.94 15.58
N THR A 123 -10.96 -7.81 15.49
CA THR A 123 -10.20 -7.44 14.30
C THR A 123 -8.72 -7.29 14.65
N LEU A 124 -7.86 -7.94 13.88
CA LEU A 124 -6.44 -7.61 13.80
C LEU A 124 -6.23 -6.59 12.71
N ARG A 125 -5.72 -5.42 13.09
CA ARG A 125 -5.34 -4.36 12.17
C ARG A 125 -3.83 -4.26 12.11
N ALA A 126 -3.25 -4.33 10.91
CA ALA A 126 -1.81 -4.28 10.73
C ALA A 126 -1.39 -3.22 9.73
N TYR A 127 -0.37 -2.43 10.08
CA TYR A 127 0.12 -1.32 9.28
C TYR A 127 1.58 -0.99 9.59
N THR A 128 2.25 -0.33 8.65
CA THR A 128 3.56 0.29 8.86
C THR A 128 3.38 1.77 9.18
N SER A 129 4.44 2.44 9.64
CA SER A 129 4.41 3.91 9.79
C SER A 129 4.17 4.62 8.45
N TYR A 130 4.64 4.05 7.34
CA TYR A 130 4.43 4.61 6.01
C TYR A 130 2.95 4.55 5.62
N MET A 131 2.30 3.40 5.77
CA MET A 131 0.86 3.26 5.55
C MET A 131 0.05 4.22 6.41
N MET A 132 0.49 4.49 7.64
CA MET A 132 -0.20 5.43 8.54
C MET A 132 -0.16 6.87 8.02
N GLU A 133 0.89 7.25 7.32
CA GLU A 133 1.00 8.56 6.65
C GLU A 133 0.15 8.61 5.37
N GLU A 134 0.00 7.48 4.67
CA GLU A 134 -0.82 7.39 3.45
C GLU A 134 -2.33 7.42 3.75
N GLY A 135 -2.79 6.67 4.77
CA GLY A 135 -4.20 6.59 5.15
C GLY A 135 -4.63 5.22 5.68
N GLU A 136 -5.74 5.18 6.43
CA GLU A 136 -6.23 3.94 7.05
C GLU A 136 -6.75 2.91 6.04
N GLU A 137 -7.06 3.33 4.81
CA GLU A 137 -7.47 2.44 3.71
C GLU A 137 -6.36 1.46 3.29
N PHE A 138 -5.11 1.75 3.64
CA PHE A 138 -3.96 0.89 3.35
C PHE A 138 -3.71 -0.14 4.45
N PHE A 139 -4.45 -0.07 5.56
CA PHE A 139 -4.28 -0.99 6.67
C PHE A 139 -4.85 -2.37 6.34
N PHE A 140 -4.10 -3.40 6.68
CA PHE A 140 -4.60 -4.76 6.61
C PHE A 140 -5.57 -5.00 7.78
N ASN A 141 -6.73 -5.59 7.49
CA ASN A 141 -7.72 -5.95 8.51
C ASN A 141 -8.11 -7.43 8.35
N ALA A 142 -7.88 -8.24 9.39
CA ALA A 142 -8.37 -9.62 9.48
C ALA A 142 -9.29 -9.78 10.68
N LYS A 143 -10.41 -10.47 10.48
CA LYS A 143 -11.36 -10.75 11.56
C LYS A 143 -11.21 -12.18 12.05
N PHE A 144 -11.29 -12.37 13.35
CA PHE A 144 -11.29 -13.68 14.00
C PHE A 144 -12.35 -13.69 15.12
N GLN A 145 -12.72 -14.89 15.59
CA GLN A 145 -13.66 -15.06 16.71
C GLN A 145 -12.90 -15.36 17.99
#